data_AF-A0A7H4PL03-F1
#
_entry.id   AF-A0A7H4PL03-F1
#
_cell.length_a   1.000
_cell.length_b   1.000
_cell.length_c   1.000
_cell.angle_alpha   90.00
_cell.angle_beta   90.00
_cell.angle_gamma   90.00
#
_symmetry.space_group_name_H-M   'P 1'
#
loop_
_entity.id
_entity.type
_entity.pdbx_description
1 polymer ?
#
loop_
_entity_poly.entity_id
_entity_poly.type
_entity_poly.pdbx_seq_one_letter_code
_entity_poly.pdbx_strand_id
1 'polypeptide(L)' 'MKNAAAPSSSNPAPDWEEHVDFDLNPDFFAEVVIGLADEDGGEINDIFARVLLCREKDHKLCHILWRE' A
#
# COMPACT_ATOMS: atom_id res chain seq x y z
N MET A 1 -6.41 -1.08 23.01
CA MET A 1 -5.93 -2.34 22.39
C MET A 1 -5.90 -2.06 20.90
N LYS A 2 -4.79 -2.34 20.20
CA LYS A 2 -4.69 -2.10 18.76
C LYS A 2 -5.48 -3.15 17.99
N ASN A 3 -6.23 -2.75 16.98
CA ASN A 3 -7.05 -3.63 16.15
C ASN A 3 -6.45 -3.78 14.75
N ALA A 4 -6.73 -4.91 14.10
CA ALA A 4 -6.42 -5.08 12.69
C ALA A 4 -7.26 -4.09 11.88
N ALA A 5 -6.60 -3.21 11.13
CA ALA A 5 -7.27 -2.28 10.25
C ALA A 5 -7.54 -2.93 8.90
N ALA A 6 -8.67 -2.61 8.28
CA ALA A 6 -8.93 -3.01 6.91
C ALA A 6 -7.91 -2.33 5.97
N PRO A 7 -7.40 -3.05 4.95
CA PRO A 7 -6.49 -2.47 3.98
C PRO A 7 -7.15 -1.28 3.28
N SER A 8 -6.50 -0.12 3.33
CA SER A 8 -6.96 1.10 2.68
C SER A 8 -6.18 1.33 1.40
N SER A 9 -6.86 1.40 0.25
CA SER A 9 -6.20 1.67 -1.03
C SER A 9 -6.10 3.17 -1.30
N SER A 10 -4.89 3.70 -1.39
CA SER A 10 -4.60 5.12 -1.67
C SER A 10 -3.74 5.26 -2.92
N ASN A 11 -3.50 6.50 -3.37
CA ASN A 11 -2.47 6.75 -4.38
C ASN A 11 -1.10 6.30 -3.84
N PRO A 12 -0.23 5.73 -4.71
CA PRO A 12 1.12 5.41 -4.33
C PRO A 12 1.87 6.66 -3.87
N ALA A 13 2.60 6.55 -2.76
CA ALA A 13 3.51 7.59 -2.32
C ALA A 13 4.67 7.77 -3.33
N PRO A 14 5.25 8.99 -3.46
CA PRO A 14 6.29 9.28 -4.45
C PRO A 14 7.58 8.46 -4.25
N ASP A 15 7.89 8.09 -3.00
CA ASP A 15 9.03 7.24 -2.62
C ASP A 15 9.02 5.85 -3.30
N TRP A 16 7.87 5.39 -3.81
CA TRP A 16 7.83 4.15 -4.60
C TRP A 16 8.64 4.22 -5.89
N GLU A 17 8.84 5.41 -6.48
CA GLU A 17 9.68 5.58 -7.67
C GLU A 17 11.13 5.16 -7.43
N GLU A 18 11.61 5.17 -6.18
CA GLU A 18 12.93 4.67 -5.81
C GLU A 18 12.99 3.14 -5.68
N HIS A 19 11.83 2.49 -5.57
CA HIS A 19 11.70 1.05 -5.38
C HIS A 19 11.34 0.30 -6.66
N VAL A 20 10.92 0.99 -7.72
CA VAL A 20 10.48 0.38 -8.98
C VAL A 20 11.16 1.01 -10.19
N ASP A 21 11.54 0.20 -11.16
CA ASP A 21 12.24 0.64 -12.38
C ASP A 21 11.27 1.08 -13.51
N PHE A 22 10.10 1.62 -13.18
CA PHE A 22 9.09 2.06 -14.15
C PHE A 22 8.36 3.32 -13.69
N ASP A 23 7.78 4.06 -14.64
CA ASP A 23 6.96 5.24 -14.35
C ASP A 23 5.67 4.86 -13.59
N LEU A 24 5.56 5.38 -12.38
CA LEU A 24 4.41 5.16 -11.52
C LEU A 24 3.29 6.14 -11.85
N ASN A 25 2.24 5.63 -12.48
CA ASN A 25 1.03 6.40 -12.74
C ASN A 25 -0.07 6.09 -11.70
N PRO A 26 -0.50 7.07 -10.88
CA PRO A 26 -1.52 6.88 -9.85
C PRO A 26 -2.91 6.48 -10.37
N ASP A 27 -3.21 6.69 -11.66
CA ASP A 27 -4.44 6.20 -12.27
C ASP A 27 -4.44 4.67 -12.38
N PHE A 28 -3.26 4.09 -12.63
CA PHE A 28 -3.09 2.64 -12.85
C PHE A 28 -2.60 1.88 -11.62
N PHE A 29 -1.92 2.55 -10.69
CA PHE A 29 -1.37 1.92 -9.49
C PHE A 29 -2.05 2.41 -8.22
N ALA A 30 -2.21 1.49 -7.27
CA ALA A 30 -2.70 1.78 -5.93
C ALA A 30 -1.71 1.27 -4.90
N GLU A 31 -1.51 2.03 -3.83
CA GLU A 31 -0.85 1.53 -2.63
C GLU A 31 -1.90 1.02 -1.65
N VAL A 32 -1.62 -0.14 -1.07
CA VAL A 32 -2.38 -0.73 0.02
C VAL A 32 -1.46 -0.84 1.23
N VAL A 33 -1.86 -0.23 2.33
CA VAL A 33 -1.13 -0.28 3.59
C VAL A 33 -1.75 -1.34 4.50
N ILE A 34 -0.91 -2.21 5.06
CA ILE A 34 -1.30 -3.29 5.97
C ILE A 34 -0.66 -3.00 7.33
N GLY A 35 -1.49 -2.92 8.37
CA GLY A 35 -1.03 -2.61 9.72
C GLY A 35 -2.13 -2.65 10.77
N LEU A 36 -1.82 -2.11 11.95
CA LEU A 36 -2.77 -1.94 13.04
C LEU A 36 -3.18 -0.46 13.17
N ALA A 37 -4.43 -0.26 13.60
CA ALA A 37 -4.95 1.02 14.04
C ALA A 37 -5.30 0.95 15.52
N ASP A 38 -5.31 2.09 16.20
CA ASP A 38 -5.73 2.15 17.61
C ASP A 38 -7.24 1.93 17.77
N GLU A 39 -8.02 2.28 16.77
CA GLU A 39 -9.47 2.17 16.73
C GLU A 39 -9.94 1.44 15.46
N ASP A 40 -11.10 0.79 15.52
CA ASP A 40 -11.68 0.11 14.36
C ASP A 40 -12.07 1.13 13.29
N GLY A 41 -11.56 0.94 12.06
CA GLY A 41 -11.71 1.91 10.98
C GLY A 41 -10.88 3.19 11.14
N GLY A 42 -10.01 3.26 12.15
CA GLY A 42 -9.08 4.37 12.36
C GLY A 42 -7.87 4.33 11.42
N GLU A 43 -7.04 5.38 11.49
CA GLU A 43 -5.81 5.46 10.70
C GLU A 43 -4.79 4.39 11.15
N ILE A 44 -4.13 3.77 10.16
CA ILE A 44 -3.08 2.79 10.41
C ILE A 44 -1.82 3.51 10.89
N ASN A 45 -1.45 3.31 12.15
CA ASN A 45 -0.23 3.90 12.73
C ASN A 45 0.89 2.89 12.94
N ASP A 46 0.57 1.59 12.93
CA ASP A 46 1.54 0.50 13.07
C ASP A 46 1.60 -0.29 11.76
N ILE A 47 2.38 0.22 10.80
CA ILE A 47 2.47 -0.33 9.45
C ILE A 47 3.42 -1.53 9.46
N PHE A 48 2.94 -2.68 8.98
CA PHE A 48 3.76 -3.88 8.76
C PHE A 48 4.26 -4.00 7.32
N ALA A 49 3.40 -3.63 6.36
CA ALA A 49 3.75 -3.70 4.94
C ALA A 49 3.02 -2.64 4.12
N ARG A 50 3.66 -2.26 3.02
CA ARG A 50 3.08 -1.44 1.95
C ARG A 50 3.09 -2.28 0.68
N VAL A 51 1.95 -2.34 0.01
CA VAL A 51 1.76 -3.13 -1.21
C VAL A 51 1.42 -2.19 -2.36
N LEU A 52 2.23 -2.19 -3.40
CA LEU A 52 1.93 -1.50 -4.64
C LEU A 52 1.26 -2.47 -5.61
N LEU A 53 0.03 -2.15 -6.02
CA LEU A 53 -0.80 -3.00 -6.87
C LEU A 53 -1.16 -2.26 -8.17
N CYS A 54 -0.97 -2.93 -9.30
CA CYS A 54 -1.55 -2.47 -10.57
C CYS A 54 -3.04 -2.82 -10.63
N ARG A 55 -3.87 -1.85 -11.06
CA ARG A 55 -5.33 -1.98 -11.22
C ARG A 55 -5.73 -2.64 -12.54
N GLU A 56 -4.80 -2.76 -13.49
CA GLU A 56 -5.08 -3.37 -14.78
C GLU A 56 -5.14 -4.88 -14.68
N LYS A 57 -6.19 -5.48 -15.27
CA LYS A 57 -6.44 -6.93 -15.16
C LYS A 57 -5.40 -7.77 -15.90
N ASP A 58 -4.88 -7.23 -16.99
CA ASP A 58 -3.93 -7.91 -17.88
C ASP A 58 -2.47 -7.72 -17.42
N HIS A 59 -2.22 -6.74 -16.54
CA HIS A 59 -0.89 -6.43 -16.00
C HIS A 59 -0.87 -6.68 -14.49
N LYS A 60 -0.71 -7.96 -14.11
CA LYS A 60 -0.62 -8.37 -12.70
C LYS A 60 0.75 -8.02 -12.14
N LEU A 61 0.86 -6.82 -11.58
CA LEU A 61 2.04 -6.37 -10.87
C LEU A 61 1.69 -6.10 -9.40
N CYS A 62 2.51 -6.67 -8.51
CA CYS A 62 2.37 -6.54 -7.07
C CYS A 62 3.78 -6.47 -6.44
N HIS A 63 4.14 -5.32 -5.86
CA HIS A 63 5.35 -5.17 -5.06
C HIS A 63 4.99 -5.02 -3.60
N ILE A 64 5.71 -5.70 -2.73
CA ILE A 64 5.47 -5.66 -1.28
C ILE A 64 6.76 -5.20 -0.60
N LEU A 65 6.65 -4.11 0.14
CA LEU A 65 7.69 -3.63 1.04
C LEU A 65 7.30 -4.01 2.46
N TRP A 66 8.09 -4.88 3.08
CA TRP A 66 7.94 -5.25 4.48
C TRP A 66 8.74 -4.28 5.35
N ARG A 67 8.13 -3.82 6.44
CA ARG A 67 8.86 -3.13 7.49
C ARG A 67 9.56 -4.19 8.36
N GLU A 68 10.86 -4.00 8.58
CA GLU A 68 11.68 -4.88 9.43
C GLU A 68 11.37 -4.71 10.93
#